data_AF-A0A350RHC2-F1
#
_entry.id   AF-A0A350RHC2-F1
#
_cell.length_a   1.000
_cell.length_b   1.000
_cell.length_c   1.000
_cell.angle_alpha   90.00
_cell.angle_beta   90.00
_cell.angle_gamma   90.00
#
_symmetry.space_group_name_H-M   'P 1'
#
loop_
_entity.id
_entity.type
_entity.pdbx_description
1 polymer ?
#
loop_
_entity_poly.entity_id
_entity_poly.type
_entity_poly.pdbx_seq_one_letter_code
_entity_poly.pdbx_strand_id
1 'polypeptide(L)'
;MALYQNTKTGQLVEFIGYHDKEWAMVKNSSGQVAYVALNDLESYEPNKGRTGDVPQPQSAEAEVDEDKLPETIIPADTRLNLNAATAEAIAKHVKGIGYATAKKIIELKLSLPGERFNSFEQLKKIGRVDWDEVIAADLIYIA
;
A
#
# COMPACT_ATOMS: atom_id res chain seq x y z
N MET A 1 7.90 24.01 -8.34
CA MET A 1 7.14 25.03 -9.09
C MET A 1 6.46 24.30 -10.22
N ALA A 2 5.12 24.23 -10.20
CA ALA A 2 4.38 23.49 -11.21
C ALA A 2 4.13 24.43 -12.41
N LEU A 3 4.76 24.11 -13.54
CA LEU A 3 4.55 24.81 -14.81
C LEU A 3 3.38 24.14 -15.54
N TYR A 4 2.55 24.97 -16.16
CA TYR A 4 1.44 24.55 -16.97
C TYR A 4 1.54 25.24 -18.34
N GLN A 5 1.15 24.54 -19.38
CA GLN A 5 0.96 25.10 -20.71
C GLN A 5 -0.51 25.42 -20.90
N ASN A 6 -0.79 26.65 -21.29
CA ASN A 6 -2.12 27.03 -21.72
C ASN A 6 -2.38 26.45 -23.13
N THR A 7 -3.41 25.62 -23.29
CA THR A 7 -3.69 24.91 -24.55
C THR A 7 -4.24 25.83 -25.64
N LYS A 8 -4.83 26.97 -25.30
CA LYS A 8 -5.36 27.96 -26.25
C LYS A 8 -4.30 28.88 -26.84
N THR A 9 -3.33 29.28 -26.01
CA THR A 9 -2.29 30.25 -26.38
C THR A 9 -0.94 29.61 -26.61
N GLY A 10 -0.77 28.34 -26.18
CA GLY A 10 0.51 27.62 -26.20
C GLY A 10 1.54 28.14 -25.19
N GLN A 11 1.19 29.15 -24.38
CA GLN A 11 2.12 29.83 -23.48
C GLN A 11 2.36 29.02 -22.21
N LEU A 12 3.60 29.02 -21.75
CA LEU A 12 4.00 28.46 -20.45
C LEU A 12 3.69 29.46 -19.34
N VAL A 13 2.96 28.98 -18.34
CA VAL A 13 2.50 29.75 -17.21
C VAL A 13 2.75 28.96 -15.91
N GLU A 14 3.09 29.67 -14.85
CA GLU A 14 3.29 29.08 -13.53
C GLU A 14 1.98 29.17 -12.75
N PHE A 15 1.54 28.07 -12.16
CA PHE A 15 0.30 28.07 -11.37
C PHE A 15 0.54 28.76 -10.02
N ILE A 16 -0.23 29.80 -9.72
CA ILE A 16 -0.13 30.59 -8.48
C ILE A 16 -1.15 30.10 -7.45
N GLY A 17 -2.37 29.82 -7.90
CA GLY A 17 -3.47 29.42 -7.02
C GLY A 17 -4.80 29.37 -7.75
N TYR A 18 -5.81 28.81 -7.11
CA TYR A 18 -7.17 28.82 -7.65
C TYR A 18 -7.82 30.17 -7.35
N HIS A 19 -8.50 30.76 -8.33
CA HIS A 19 -9.28 31.98 -8.13
C HIS A 19 -10.77 31.66 -7.96
N ASP A 20 -11.26 30.66 -8.68
CA ASP A 20 -12.66 30.22 -8.64
C ASP A 20 -12.78 28.71 -8.96
N LYS A 21 -13.99 28.16 -8.99
CA LYS A 21 -14.23 26.72 -9.25
C LYS A 21 -13.70 26.25 -10.60
N GLU A 22 -13.73 27.14 -11.60
CA GLU A 22 -13.35 26.81 -12.98
C GLU A 22 -12.11 27.59 -13.46
N TRP A 23 -11.58 28.49 -12.63
CA TRP A 23 -10.53 29.45 -13.01
C TRP A 23 -9.31 29.36 -12.10
N ALA A 24 -8.14 29.29 -12.74
CA ALA A 24 -6.83 29.29 -12.12
C ALA A 24 -6.15 30.63 -12.35
N MET A 25 -5.49 31.11 -11.31
CA MET A 25 -4.58 32.24 -11.37
C MET A 25 -3.19 31.72 -11.72
N VAL A 26 -2.67 32.20 -12.85
CA VAL A 26 -1.38 31.78 -13.38
C VAL A 26 -0.48 32.98 -13.65
N LYS A 27 0.83 32.80 -13.52
CA LYS A 27 1.86 33.82 -13.79
C LYS A 27 2.54 33.50 -15.10
N ASN A 28 2.58 34.44 -16.03
CA ASN A 28 3.38 34.25 -17.25
C ASN A 28 4.87 34.50 -17.00
N SER A 29 5.72 34.17 -17.99
CA SER A 29 7.17 34.41 -17.92
C SER A 29 7.54 35.90 -17.81
N SER A 30 6.62 36.83 -18.10
CA SER A 30 6.80 38.27 -17.94
C SER A 30 6.44 38.76 -16.53
N GLY A 31 6.04 37.85 -15.64
CA GLY A 31 5.65 38.15 -14.27
C GLY A 31 4.23 38.70 -14.09
N GLN A 32 3.45 38.75 -15.16
CA GLN A 32 2.07 39.21 -15.14
C GLN A 32 1.12 38.07 -14.78
N VAL A 33 0.21 38.36 -13.86
CA VAL A 33 -0.81 37.43 -13.41
C VAL A 33 -1.99 37.46 -14.38
N ALA A 34 -2.38 36.30 -14.89
CA ALA A 34 -3.51 36.11 -15.78
C ALA A 34 -4.45 35.04 -15.20
N TYR A 35 -5.74 35.16 -15.53
CA TYR A 35 -6.76 34.20 -15.15
C TYR A 35 -7.09 33.33 -16.35
N VAL A 36 -6.99 32.01 -16.19
CA VAL A 36 -7.22 31.03 -17.25
C VAL A 36 -8.09 29.92 -16.71
N ALA A 37 -8.92 29.33 -17.57
CA ALA A 37 -9.75 28.20 -17.15
C ALA A 37 -8.88 26.97 -16.86
N LEU A 38 -9.22 26.19 -15.84
CA LEU A 38 -8.48 24.97 -15.48
C LEU A 38 -8.44 23.97 -16.64
N ASN A 39 -9.53 23.85 -17.40
CA ASN A 39 -9.61 22.99 -18.59
C ASN A 39 -8.65 23.40 -19.71
N ASP A 40 -8.23 24.66 -19.74
CA ASP A 40 -7.29 25.18 -20.73
C ASP A 40 -5.83 25.12 -20.23
N LEU A 41 -5.58 24.52 -19.06
CA LEU A 41 -4.25 24.33 -18.48
C LEU A 41 -3.88 22.86 -18.52
N GLU A 42 -2.70 22.58 -19.04
CA GLU A 42 -2.13 21.24 -19.03
C GLU A 42 -0.76 21.27 -18.38
N SER A 43 -0.47 20.33 -17.48
CA SER A 43 0.83 20.26 -16.83
C SER A 43 1.96 20.14 -17.87
N TYR A 44 3.03 20.90 -17.61
CA TYR A 44 4.20 20.94 -18.46
C TYR A 44 5.45 20.70 -17.63
N GLU A 45 6.16 19.61 -17.92
CA GLU A 45 7.46 19.32 -17.33
C GLU A 45 8.59 19.61 -18.33
N PRO A 46 9.63 20.40 -17.96
CA PRO A 46 10.71 20.82 -18.86
C PRO A 46 11.59 19.70 -19.42
N ASN A 47 11.32 18.42 -19.09
CA ASN A 47 12.02 17.25 -19.63
C ASN A 47 11.09 16.20 -20.27
N LYS A 48 9.77 16.32 -20.11
CA LYS A 48 8.77 15.34 -20.58
C LYS A 48 7.77 15.92 -21.59
N GLY A 49 7.73 17.26 -21.71
CA GLY A 49 6.74 17.95 -22.53
C GLY A 49 5.37 17.95 -21.87
N ARG A 50 4.32 17.90 -22.70
CA ARG A 50 2.93 17.85 -22.29
C ARG A 50 2.61 16.53 -21.59
N THR A 51 2.38 16.56 -20.28
CA THR A 51 2.10 15.36 -19.49
C THR A 51 0.62 14.96 -19.50
N GLY A 52 -0.27 15.80 -20.07
CA GLY A 52 -1.70 15.51 -20.18
C GLY A 52 -2.47 15.56 -18.87
N ASP A 53 -1.80 15.90 -17.76
CA ASP A 53 -2.44 16.04 -16.45
C ASP A 53 -3.00 17.46 -16.29
N VAL A 54 -4.32 17.54 -16.17
CA VAL A 54 -5.10 18.78 -16.06
C VAL A 54 -5.27 19.09 -14.56
N PRO A 55 -5.02 20.32 -14.09
CA PRO A 55 -5.23 20.66 -12.70
C PRO A 55 -6.71 20.44 -12.32
N GLN A 56 -6.95 19.70 -11.24
CA GLN A 56 -8.27 19.42 -10.71
C GLN A 56 -8.86 20.71 -10.07
N PRO A 57 -10.14 21.04 -10.27
CA PRO A 57 -10.79 22.17 -9.59
C PRO A 57 -10.72 22.06 -8.07
N GLN A 58 -10.56 23.19 -7.37
CA GLN A 58 -10.53 23.25 -5.90
C GLN A 58 -11.85 22.75 -5.26
N SER A 59 -12.93 22.66 -6.05
CA SER A 59 -14.21 22.06 -5.66
C SER A 59 -14.38 20.60 -6.10
N ALA A 60 -13.33 19.94 -6.60
CA ALA A 60 -13.15 18.54 -6.27
C ALA A 60 -12.77 18.51 -4.79
N GLU A 61 -13.77 18.81 -3.94
CA GLU A 61 -13.91 18.11 -2.68
C GLU A 61 -13.59 16.68 -3.05
N ALA A 62 -12.41 16.22 -2.63
CA ALA A 62 -12.17 14.80 -2.54
C ALA A 62 -13.45 14.30 -1.88
N GLU A 63 -14.22 13.49 -2.60
CA GLU A 63 -15.09 12.53 -1.99
C GLU A 63 -14.12 11.68 -1.17
N VAL A 64 -13.76 12.20 0.01
CA VAL A 64 -13.22 11.40 1.09
C VAL A 64 -14.44 10.57 1.41
N ASP A 65 -14.57 9.43 0.74
CA ASP A 65 -15.40 8.35 1.22
C ASP A 65 -15.05 8.20 2.70
N GLU A 66 -15.89 8.76 3.58
CA GLU A 66 -15.71 8.72 5.03
C GLU A 66 -15.74 7.26 5.56
N ASP A 67 -16.06 6.31 4.67
CA ASP A 67 -16.02 4.86 4.87
C ASP A 67 -14.66 4.21 4.53
N LYS A 68 -13.71 4.93 3.91
CA LYS A 68 -12.33 4.45 3.84
C LYS A 68 -11.68 4.60 5.20
N LEU A 69 -11.83 3.55 6.01
CA LEU A 69 -10.98 3.25 7.16
C LEU A 69 -9.54 3.65 6.81
N PRO A 70 -8.83 4.40 7.68
CA PRO A 70 -7.48 4.85 7.38
C PRO A 70 -6.66 3.63 6.97
N GLU A 71 -6.06 3.67 5.77
CA GLU A 71 -5.13 2.63 5.34
C GLU A 71 -4.09 2.54 6.42
N THR A 72 -4.20 1.47 7.22
CA THR A 72 -3.32 1.23 8.35
C THR A 72 -1.93 1.12 7.74
N ILE A 73 -1.14 2.18 7.96
CA ILE A 73 0.28 2.33 7.57
C ILE A 73 1.18 1.26 8.20
N ILE A 74 0.62 0.43 9.06
CA ILE A 74 1.27 -0.76 9.58
C ILE A 74 0.95 -1.88 8.60
N PRO A 75 1.92 -2.42 7.83
CA PRO A 75 1.65 -3.57 6.98
C PRO A 75 1.00 -4.64 7.86
N ALA A 76 -0.20 -5.10 7.46
CA ALA A 76 -0.87 -6.18 8.17
C ALA A 76 0.11 -7.35 8.28
N ASP A 77 0.36 -7.83 9.50
CA ASP A 77 1.28 -8.95 9.74
C ASP A 77 0.75 -10.15 8.94
N THR A 78 1.44 -10.46 7.84
CA THR A 78 1.04 -11.52 6.90
C THR A 78 1.45 -12.90 7.40
N ARG A 79 2.05 -12.97 8.58
CA ARG A 79 2.60 -14.18 9.16
C ARG A 79 1.46 -15.04 9.68
N LEU A 80 1.65 -16.35 9.62
CA LEU A 80 0.69 -17.31 10.10
C LEU A 80 0.88 -17.59 11.59
N ASN A 81 -0.15 -17.33 12.40
CA ASN A 81 -0.17 -17.73 13.80
C ASN A 81 -0.32 -19.25 13.94
N LEU A 82 0.71 -19.96 14.41
CA LEU A 82 0.67 -21.42 14.57
C LEU A 82 -0.35 -21.91 15.61
N ASN A 83 -0.70 -21.09 16.60
CA ASN A 83 -1.69 -21.43 17.62
C ASN A 83 -3.13 -21.36 17.08
N ALA A 84 -3.40 -20.39 16.22
CA ALA A 84 -4.72 -20.16 15.61
C ALA A 84 -4.90 -20.84 14.25
N ALA A 85 -3.81 -21.22 13.57
CA ALA A 85 -3.87 -21.80 12.23
C ALA A 85 -4.42 -23.23 12.22
N THR A 86 -5.12 -23.56 11.13
CA THR A 86 -5.54 -24.93 10.80
C THR A 86 -4.41 -25.69 10.11
N ALA A 87 -4.48 -27.03 10.11
CA ALA A 87 -3.49 -27.86 9.42
C ALA A 87 -3.38 -27.52 7.91
N GLU A 88 -4.48 -27.15 7.27
CA GLU A 88 -4.47 -26.73 5.86
C GLU A 88 -3.74 -25.40 5.65
N ALA A 89 -3.98 -24.42 6.53
CA ALA A 89 -3.32 -23.12 6.47
C ALA A 89 -1.80 -23.26 6.67
N ILE A 90 -1.38 -24.09 7.64
CA ILE A 90 0.05 -24.37 7.88
C ILE A 90 0.68 -25.03 6.66
N ALA A 91 0.03 -26.03 6.06
CA ALA A 91 0.57 -26.73 4.90
C ALA A 91 0.64 -25.87 3.63
N LYS A 92 -0.28 -24.91 3.48
CA LYS A 92 -0.31 -23.99 2.33
C LYS A 92 0.69 -22.85 2.46
N HIS A 93 0.86 -22.32 3.67
CA HIS A 93 1.66 -21.13 3.93
C HIS A 93 3.14 -21.47 4.18
N VAL A 94 3.42 -22.63 4.79
CA VAL A 94 4.79 -23.03 5.11
C VAL A 94 5.33 -24.00 4.05
N LYS A 95 6.23 -23.50 3.22
CA LYS A 95 6.92 -24.30 2.21
C LYS A 95 7.72 -25.42 2.89
N GLY A 96 7.56 -26.66 2.43
CA GLY A 96 8.21 -27.84 3.03
C GLY A 96 7.37 -28.57 4.09
N ILE A 97 6.25 -28.00 4.56
CA ILE A 97 5.31 -28.68 5.45
C ILE A 97 4.14 -29.23 4.64
N GLY A 98 4.10 -30.54 4.43
CA GLY A 98 2.92 -31.21 3.88
C GLY A 98 1.78 -31.34 4.91
N TYR A 99 0.58 -31.66 4.42
CA TYR A 99 -0.61 -31.81 5.27
C TYR A 99 -0.45 -32.84 6.41
N ALA A 100 0.25 -33.96 6.17
CA ALA A 100 0.52 -34.98 7.18
C ALA A 100 1.36 -34.44 8.35
N THR A 101 2.31 -33.54 8.04
CA THR A 101 3.14 -32.89 9.03
C THR A 101 2.38 -31.78 9.75
N ALA A 102 1.55 -31.03 9.02
CA ALA A 102 0.65 -30.05 9.60
C ALA A 102 -0.32 -30.66 10.62
N LYS A 103 -0.85 -31.86 10.36
CA LYS A 103 -1.63 -32.61 11.36
C LYS A 103 -0.84 -32.91 12.63
N LYS A 104 0.40 -33.39 12.50
CA LYS A 104 1.28 -33.62 13.66
C LYS A 104 1.56 -32.36 14.47
N ILE A 105 1.64 -31.20 13.82
CA ILE A 105 1.79 -29.92 14.52
C ILE A 105 0.55 -29.65 15.38
N ILE A 106 -0.66 -29.83 14.82
CA ILE A 106 -1.89 -29.66 15.60
C ILE A 106 -2.02 -30.71 16.72
N GLU A 107 -1.66 -31.96 16.48
CA GLU A 107 -1.66 -33.01 17.51
C GLU A 107 -0.67 -32.69 18.65
N LEU A 108 0.51 -32.18 18.30
CA LEU A 108 1.50 -31.72 19.28
C LEU A 108 0.97 -30.54 20.06
N LYS A 109 0.31 -29.58 19.40
CA LYS A 109 -0.34 -28.43 20.03
C LYS A 109 -1.34 -28.90 21.09
N LEU A 110 -2.23 -29.83 20.74
CA LEU A 110 -3.23 -30.40 21.66
C LEU A 110 -2.60 -31.16 22.83
N SER A 111 -1.42 -31.73 22.64
CA SER A 111 -0.68 -32.46 23.68
C SER A 111 0.08 -31.54 24.64
N LEU A 112 0.15 -30.24 24.36
CA LEU A 112 0.87 -29.27 25.17
C LEU A 112 -0.06 -28.63 26.22
N PRO A 113 0.47 -28.29 27.41
CA PRO A 113 -0.32 -27.62 28.44
C PRO A 113 -0.82 -26.26 27.93
N GLY A 114 -2.14 -26.09 27.91
CA GLY A 114 -2.80 -24.90 27.37
C GLY A 114 -3.08 -24.94 25.86
N GLU A 115 -2.95 -26.11 25.22
CA GLU A 115 -3.30 -26.34 23.80
C GLU A 115 -2.65 -25.33 22.85
N ARG A 116 -1.43 -24.89 23.18
CA ARG A 116 -0.69 -23.86 22.47
C ARG A 116 0.80 -24.08 22.53
N PHE A 117 1.49 -23.63 21.50
CA PHE A 117 2.93 -23.44 21.52
C PHE A 117 3.25 -22.18 22.32
N ASN A 118 4.25 -22.29 23.18
CA ASN A 118 4.86 -21.17 23.90
C ASN A 118 6.23 -20.82 23.28
N SER A 119 6.85 -21.72 22.52
CA SER A 119 8.14 -21.50 21.87
C SER A 119 8.32 -22.36 20.62
N PHE A 120 9.07 -21.86 19.64
CA PHE A 120 9.40 -22.59 18.40
C PHE A 120 10.23 -23.86 18.64
N GLU A 121 10.94 -23.96 19.77
CA GLU A 121 11.68 -25.17 20.16
C GLU A 121 10.78 -26.40 20.28
N GLN A 122 9.50 -26.20 20.64
CA GLN A 122 8.53 -27.29 20.73
C GLN A 122 8.28 -27.92 19.36
N LEU A 123 8.36 -27.14 18.28
CA LEU A 123 8.18 -27.61 16.91
C LEU A 123 9.34 -28.52 16.47
N LYS A 124 10.56 -28.31 16.98
CA LYS A 124 11.74 -29.16 16.70
C LYS A 124 11.54 -30.63 17.10
N LYS A 125 10.58 -30.95 17.95
CA LYS A 125 10.17 -32.35 18.24
C LYS A 125 9.65 -33.07 16.97
N ILE A 126 9.22 -32.32 15.96
CA ILE A 126 8.77 -32.82 14.67
C ILE A 126 9.98 -32.86 13.72
N GLY A 127 10.74 -33.95 13.76
CA GLY A 127 12.01 -34.11 13.05
C GLY A 127 11.95 -34.33 11.52
N ARG A 128 10.87 -33.89 10.85
CA ARG A 128 10.72 -33.99 9.37
C ARG A 128 10.64 -32.62 8.68
N VAL A 129 10.94 -31.54 9.38
CA VAL A 129 10.81 -30.16 8.89
C VAL A 129 12.04 -29.36 9.30
N ASP A 130 12.58 -28.58 8.35
CA ASP A 130 13.58 -27.56 8.61
C ASP A 130 12.93 -26.30 9.20
N TRP A 131 12.70 -26.35 10.51
CA TRP A 131 12.11 -25.24 11.26
C TRP A 131 12.96 -23.97 11.22
N ASP A 132 14.27 -24.10 11.03
CA ASP A 132 15.19 -22.97 10.94
C ASP A 132 14.92 -22.13 9.69
N GLU A 133 14.70 -22.77 8.53
CA GLU A 133 14.34 -22.10 7.28
C GLU A 133 12.96 -21.43 7.37
N VAL A 134 12.00 -22.09 8.02
CA VAL A 134 10.64 -21.55 8.20
C VAL A 134 10.64 -20.31 9.08
N ILE A 135 11.45 -20.30 10.14
CA ILE A 135 11.61 -19.14 11.03
C ILE A 135 12.39 -18.03 10.32
N ALA A 136 13.45 -18.37 9.57
CA ALA A 136 14.24 -17.42 8.79
C ALA A 136 13.43 -16.75 7.67
N ALA A 137 12.44 -17.46 7.10
CA ALA A 137 11.52 -16.91 6.11
C ALA A 137 10.46 -15.97 6.73
N ASP A 138 10.41 -15.84 8.06
CA ASP A 138 9.52 -14.94 8.81
C ASP A 138 8.03 -15.14 8.48
N LEU A 139 7.65 -16.36 8.07
CA LEU A 139 6.29 -16.70 7.61
C LEU A 139 5.33 -17.07 8.74
N ILE A 140 5.83 -17.31 9.94
CA ILE A 140 5.05 -17.84 11.07
C ILE A 140 5.38 -17.10 12.36
N TYR A 141 4.40 -17.03 13.25
CA TYR A 141 4.60 -16.55 14.61
C TYR A 141 3.79 -17.36 15.63
N ILE A 142 4.14 -17.18 16.89
CA ILE A 142 3.46 -17.76 18.05
C ILE A 142 2.99 -16.58 18.91
N ALA A 143 1.69 -16.53 19.20
CA ALA A 143 1.06 -15.56 20.10
C ALA A 143 0.69 -16.21 21.44
#